data_AF-A0A958LE44-F1
#
_entry.id   AF-A0A958LE44-F1
#
_cell.length_a   1.000
_cell.length_b   1.000
_cell.length_c   1.000
_cell.angle_alpha   90.00
_cell.angle_beta   90.00
_cell.angle_gamma   90.00
#
_symmetry.space_group_name_H-M   'P 1'
#
loop_
_entity.id
_entity.type
_entity.pdbx_description
1 polymer ?
#
loop_
_entity_poly.entity_id
_entity_poly.type
_entity_poly.pdbx_seq_one_letter_code
_entity_poly.pdbx_strand_id
1 'polypeptide(L)'
;FAKRHALADGDIIELAGSHGRSVQAPICVVSGMADHTISLSLGYGRIYDGEVLGADAYPLQSHAALWEAAVAIRKTGKTQPLARTQEHYHTHDRHVARSVPASALLHSQPLFEEIPTPVEPEESLYPPKSPTGPQWGMVIDGNACIGCNACITACQAENNTPSVGYEEVLRGREMHWIRVDEYHEAATGSAGRRFQPIPCMHCENAPCELVCPVAATVHSHSGLNQMVYNRCVGTRFCSNNCPYKVRRFNFHHYTDSVTPLLAMLQNPDVTVRARGVMEKCSYCVQRINRARIDAKTESRDLREGEVETACQEACPTQAIHFGDLAKANSSVSILRRSPRHYGLLTELNTRPRTTYLAHVRNDSTENGA
;
A
#
# COMPACT_ATOMS: atom_id res chain seq x y z
N PHE A 1 -21.80 -6.21 -18.80
CA PHE A 1 -23.17 -6.11 -18.21
C PHE A 1 -23.58 -4.69 -17.73
N ALA A 2 -22.88 -4.07 -16.76
CA ALA A 2 -23.30 -2.83 -16.08
C ALA A 2 -23.70 -1.66 -17.01
N LYS A 3 -22.92 -1.39 -18.07
CA LYS A 3 -23.23 -0.36 -19.08
C LYS A 3 -24.60 -0.58 -19.75
N ARG A 4 -24.96 -1.83 -20.06
CA ARG A 4 -26.25 -2.16 -20.71
C ARG A 4 -27.45 -1.86 -19.80
N HIS A 5 -27.26 -1.91 -18.49
CA HIS A 5 -28.32 -1.71 -17.50
C HIS A 5 -28.24 -0.35 -16.79
N ALA A 6 -27.43 0.59 -17.30
CA ALA A 6 -27.22 1.92 -16.72
C ALA A 6 -26.94 1.86 -15.20
N LEU A 7 -26.07 0.93 -14.82
CA LEU A 7 -25.63 0.71 -13.44
C LEU A 7 -24.29 1.45 -13.21
N ALA A 8 -24.22 2.21 -12.12
CA ALA A 8 -23.03 2.98 -11.72
C ALA A 8 -22.58 2.63 -10.30
N ASP A 9 -21.33 2.94 -9.97
CA ASP A 9 -20.79 2.76 -8.62
C ASP A 9 -21.69 3.42 -7.58
N GLY A 10 -22.04 2.66 -6.55
CA GLY A 10 -22.91 3.11 -5.45
C GLY A 10 -24.40 2.96 -5.71
N ASP A 11 -24.86 2.59 -6.91
CA ASP A 11 -26.27 2.23 -7.12
C ASP A 11 -26.65 1.05 -6.21
N ILE A 12 -27.78 1.16 -5.52
CA ILE A 12 -28.33 0.03 -4.74
C ILE A 12 -29.22 -0.79 -5.67
N ILE A 13 -28.88 -2.06 -5.82
CA ILE A 13 -29.69 -3.04 -6.55
C ILE A 13 -30.34 -4.02 -5.58
N GLU A 14 -31.50 -4.53 -5.99
CA GLU A 14 -32.10 -5.70 -5.37
C GLU A 14 -31.75 -6.93 -6.19
N LEU A 15 -31.28 -7.96 -5.49
CA LEU A 15 -30.96 -9.28 -6.00
C LEU A 15 -32.02 -10.24 -5.48
N ALA A 16 -32.92 -10.70 -6.34
CA ALA A 16 -33.94 -11.68 -6.00
C ALA A 16 -33.48 -13.09 -6.38
N GLY A 17 -33.26 -13.94 -5.38
CA GLY A 17 -32.90 -15.35 -5.57
C GLY A 17 -34.10 -16.22 -5.93
N SER A 18 -33.83 -17.41 -6.46
CA SER A 18 -34.84 -18.39 -6.91
C SER A 18 -35.77 -18.89 -5.80
N HIS A 19 -35.34 -18.82 -4.53
CA HIS A 19 -36.10 -19.30 -3.37
C HIS A 19 -36.96 -18.20 -2.71
N GLY A 20 -37.23 -17.10 -3.41
CA GLY A 20 -38.12 -16.01 -2.95
C GLY A 20 -37.50 -15.08 -1.90
N ARG A 21 -36.20 -15.21 -1.62
CA ARG A 21 -35.43 -14.27 -0.79
C ARG A 21 -34.76 -13.24 -1.67
N SER A 22 -34.73 -11.98 -1.22
CA SER A 22 -33.99 -10.92 -1.88
C SER A 22 -33.04 -10.19 -0.94
N VAL A 23 -31.99 -9.62 -1.51
CA VAL A 23 -30.97 -8.83 -0.81
C VAL A 23 -30.82 -7.51 -1.53
N GLN A 24 -30.75 -6.41 -0.79
CA GLN A 24 -30.35 -5.12 -1.34
C GLN A 24 -28.89 -4.85 -1.02
N ALA A 25 -28.10 -4.52 -2.04
CA ALA A 25 -26.68 -4.24 -1.88
C ALA A 25 -26.24 -3.11 -2.81
N PRO A 26 -25.30 -2.24 -2.37
CA PRO A 26 -24.67 -1.29 -3.27
C PRO A 26 -23.72 -2.03 -4.23
N ILE A 27 -23.59 -1.52 -5.45
CA ILE A 27 -22.71 -2.12 -6.47
C ILE A 27 -21.39 -1.38 -6.59
N CYS A 28 -20.31 -2.13 -6.76
CA CYS A 28 -19.01 -1.62 -7.18
C CYS A 28 -18.69 -2.24 -8.55
N VAL A 29 -18.63 -1.40 -9.58
CA VAL A 29 -18.32 -1.83 -10.95
C VAL A 29 -16.81 -1.97 -11.08
N VAL A 30 -16.35 -3.21 -11.26
CA VAL A 30 -14.93 -3.53 -11.42
C VAL A 30 -14.66 -4.05 -12.82
N SER A 31 -13.46 -3.75 -13.33
CA SER A 31 -12.98 -4.33 -14.58
C SER A 31 -12.64 -5.82 -14.39
N GLY A 32 -12.76 -6.62 -15.43
CA GLY A 32 -12.35 -8.03 -15.42
C GLY A 32 -13.28 -9.01 -14.70
N MET A 33 -14.47 -8.58 -14.29
CA MET A 33 -15.55 -9.50 -13.91
C MET A 33 -16.11 -10.19 -15.17
N ALA A 34 -16.43 -11.48 -15.08
CA ALA A 34 -17.09 -12.21 -16.16
C ALA A 34 -18.48 -11.62 -16.48
N ASP A 35 -18.90 -11.75 -17.74
CA ASP A 35 -20.22 -11.27 -18.14
C ASP A 35 -21.33 -12.09 -17.45
N HIS A 36 -22.42 -11.39 -17.08
CA HIS A 36 -23.56 -11.98 -16.37
C HIS A 36 -23.23 -12.58 -14.99
N THR A 37 -22.12 -12.17 -14.39
CA THR A 37 -21.73 -12.58 -13.03
C THR A 37 -21.65 -11.38 -12.09
N ILE A 38 -22.11 -11.57 -10.85
CA ILE A 38 -21.92 -10.64 -9.73
C ILE A 38 -21.27 -11.43 -8.59
N SER A 39 -20.23 -10.86 -7.98
CA SER A 39 -19.65 -11.40 -6.76
C SER A 39 -20.19 -10.65 -5.55
N LEU A 40 -20.64 -11.39 -4.53
CA LEU A 40 -21.04 -10.85 -3.24
C LEU A 40 -20.10 -11.38 -2.16
N SER A 41 -19.61 -10.50 -1.30
CA SER A 41 -18.78 -10.90 -0.16
C SER A 41 -19.66 -11.30 1.02
N LEU A 42 -19.37 -12.46 1.61
CA LEU A 42 -20.00 -12.92 2.85
C LEU A 42 -19.39 -12.20 4.07
N GLY A 43 -20.12 -12.22 5.20
CA GLY A 43 -19.66 -11.68 6.49
C GLY A 43 -20.14 -10.27 6.82
N TYR A 44 -20.79 -9.58 5.87
CA TYR A 44 -21.49 -8.31 6.07
C TYR A 44 -22.96 -8.53 6.45
N GLY A 45 -23.69 -7.43 6.71
CA GLY A 45 -25.09 -7.43 7.12
C GLY A 45 -25.34 -7.62 8.62
N ARG A 46 -24.27 -7.61 9.42
CA ARG A 46 -24.35 -7.66 10.89
C ARG A 46 -24.63 -6.27 11.46
N ILE A 47 -25.36 -6.24 12.56
CA ILE A 47 -25.62 -5.01 13.32
C ILE A 47 -24.42 -4.75 14.22
N TYR A 48 -23.84 -3.55 14.10
CA TYR A 48 -22.80 -3.04 14.97
C TYR A 48 -23.17 -1.61 15.38
N ASP A 49 -23.19 -1.36 16.70
CA ASP A 49 -23.58 -0.06 17.26
C ASP A 49 -24.92 0.50 16.72
N GLY A 50 -25.90 -0.40 16.51
CA GLY A 50 -27.22 -0.03 15.98
C GLY A 50 -27.29 0.15 14.46
N GLU A 51 -26.17 0.06 13.75
CA GLU A 51 -26.12 0.18 12.28
C GLU A 51 -25.86 -1.16 11.60
N VAL A 52 -26.47 -1.38 10.43
CA VAL A 52 -26.22 -2.57 9.59
C VAL A 52 -24.99 -2.30 8.73
N LEU A 53 -23.92 -3.07 8.91
CA LEU A 53 -22.69 -2.92 8.15
C LEU A 53 -22.76 -3.70 6.83
N GLY A 54 -22.93 -2.99 5.70
CA GLY A 54 -22.98 -3.61 4.37
C GLY A 54 -24.28 -4.36 4.12
N ALA A 55 -24.22 -5.45 3.32
CA ALA A 55 -25.39 -6.26 2.97
C ALA A 55 -25.17 -7.73 3.33
N ASP A 56 -26.20 -8.37 3.89
CA ASP A 56 -26.18 -9.81 4.17
C ASP A 56 -26.46 -10.59 2.88
N ALA A 57 -25.46 -11.33 2.39
CA ALA A 57 -25.58 -12.17 1.20
C ALA A 57 -25.97 -13.63 1.51
N TYR A 58 -25.96 -14.06 2.77
CA TYR A 58 -26.35 -15.43 3.15
C TYR A 58 -27.77 -15.83 2.72
N PRO A 59 -28.78 -14.94 2.69
CA PRO A 59 -30.14 -15.28 2.24
C PRO A 59 -30.24 -15.76 0.79
N LEU A 60 -29.22 -15.52 -0.04
CA LEU A 60 -29.18 -15.99 -1.43
C LEU A 60 -28.57 -17.39 -1.57
N GLN A 61 -27.90 -17.91 -0.53
CA GLN A 61 -27.33 -19.25 -0.55
C GLN A 61 -28.42 -20.32 -0.40
N SER A 62 -28.17 -21.50 -0.98
CA SER A 62 -29.01 -22.67 -0.81
C SER A 62 -28.18 -23.90 -0.48
N HIS A 63 -28.76 -24.90 0.17
CA HIS A 63 -28.05 -26.16 0.45
C HIS A 63 -27.60 -26.89 -0.82
N ALA A 64 -28.29 -26.68 -1.95
CA ALA A 64 -27.94 -27.27 -3.24
C ALA A 64 -26.82 -26.51 -3.96
N ALA A 65 -26.65 -25.21 -3.69
CA ALA A 65 -25.62 -24.36 -4.28
C ALA A 65 -25.20 -23.27 -3.29
N LEU A 66 -24.05 -23.49 -2.66
CA LEU A 66 -23.51 -22.61 -1.62
C LEU A 66 -22.75 -21.40 -2.18
N TRP A 67 -22.15 -21.53 -3.37
CA TRP A 67 -21.26 -20.51 -3.94
C TRP A 67 -21.83 -19.85 -5.19
N GLU A 68 -22.94 -20.37 -5.71
CA GLU A 68 -23.57 -19.89 -6.93
C GLU A 68 -25.07 -19.78 -6.71
N ALA A 69 -25.66 -18.69 -7.18
CA ALA A 69 -27.10 -18.48 -7.12
C ALA A 69 -27.56 -17.74 -8.37
N ALA A 70 -28.59 -18.26 -9.04
CA ALA A 70 -29.29 -17.52 -10.07
C ALA A 70 -30.11 -16.40 -9.42
N VAL A 71 -29.88 -15.16 -9.87
CA VAL A 71 -30.54 -13.97 -9.31
C VAL A 71 -31.13 -13.11 -10.41
N ALA A 72 -32.31 -12.55 -10.15
CA ALA A 72 -32.86 -11.45 -10.94
C ALA A 72 -32.43 -10.11 -10.33
N ILE A 73 -32.00 -9.17 -11.17
CA ILE A 73 -31.50 -7.86 -10.75
C ILE A 73 -32.58 -6.81 -11.00
N ARG A 74 -32.85 -5.98 -9.98
CA ARG A 74 -33.74 -4.82 -10.09
C ARG A 74 -33.06 -3.56 -9.54
N LYS A 75 -33.06 -2.48 -10.31
CA LYS A 75 -32.57 -1.17 -9.83
C LYS A 75 -33.58 -0.59 -8.84
N THR A 76 -33.12 -0.18 -7.66
CA THR A 76 -33.99 0.37 -6.61
C THR A 76 -34.21 1.88 -6.73
N GLY A 77 -33.33 2.57 -7.47
CA GLY A 77 -33.28 4.03 -7.55
C GLY A 77 -32.56 4.71 -6.37
N LYS A 78 -32.16 3.95 -5.34
CA LYS A 78 -31.35 4.45 -4.23
C LYS A 78 -29.87 4.35 -4.55
N THR A 79 -29.07 5.22 -3.92
CA THR A 79 -27.61 5.24 -4.04
C THR A 79 -26.96 5.33 -2.67
N GLN A 80 -25.78 4.73 -2.53
CA GLN A 80 -24.93 4.84 -1.36
C GLN A 80 -23.49 5.13 -1.81
N PRO A 81 -22.80 6.11 -1.21
CA PRO A 81 -21.38 6.32 -1.47
C PRO A 81 -20.57 5.04 -1.16
N LEU A 82 -19.42 4.88 -1.81
CA LEU A 82 -18.51 3.77 -1.53
C LEU A 82 -17.18 4.33 -1.03
N ALA A 83 -16.86 4.02 0.22
CA ALA A 83 -15.57 4.38 0.80
C ALA A 83 -14.46 3.56 0.14
N ARG A 84 -13.71 4.18 -0.78
CA ARG A 84 -12.56 3.58 -1.46
C ARG A 84 -11.34 4.44 -1.17
N THR A 85 -10.21 3.77 -0.91
CA THR A 85 -8.92 4.44 -0.69
C THR A 85 -8.19 4.76 -2.00
N GLN A 86 -8.61 4.12 -3.09
CA GLN A 86 -8.08 4.36 -4.43
C GLN A 86 -9.23 4.67 -5.40
N GLU A 87 -9.09 5.77 -6.13
CA GLU A 87 -10.08 6.23 -7.12
C GLU A 87 -9.66 5.89 -8.56
N HIS A 88 -8.36 5.89 -8.84
CA HIS A 88 -7.81 5.72 -10.18
C HIS A 88 -7.02 4.42 -10.28
N TYR A 89 -7.46 3.52 -11.17
CA TYR A 89 -6.86 2.19 -11.38
C TYR A 89 -6.03 2.10 -12.66
N HIS A 90 -6.03 3.13 -13.48
CA HIS A 90 -5.20 3.19 -14.68
C HIS A 90 -3.94 4.00 -14.41
N THR A 91 -2.83 3.58 -15.01
CA THR A 91 -1.55 4.28 -14.86
C THR A 91 -1.51 5.61 -15.62
N HIS A 92 -2.39 5.82 -16.60
CA HIS A 92 -2.39 6.99 -17.49
C HIS A 92 -1.01 7.25 -18.10
N ASP A 93 -0.43 6.19 -18.67
CA ASP A 93 0.90 6.18 -19.29
C ASP A 93 2.06 6.56 -18.33
N ARG A 94 1.82 6.52 -17.01
CA ARG A 94 2.87 6.72 -16.00
C ARG A 94 3.55 5.41 -15.65
N HIS A 95 4.86 5.50 -15.38
CA HIS A 95 5.72 4.35 -15.09
C HIS A 95 5.75 3.98 -13.60
N VAL A 96 4.58 3.76 -12.99
CA VAL A 96 4.44 3.43 -11.56
C VAL A 96 4.62 1.93 -11.29
N ALA A 97 3.74 1.07 -11.81
CA ALA A 97 3.86 -0.38 -11.71
C ALA A 97 4.43 -0.94 -13.02
N ARG A 98 5.77 -1.01 -13.14
CA ARG A 98 6.42 -1.49 -14.37
C ARG A 98 6.27 -3.00 -14.53
N SER A 99 6.12 -3.43 -15.78
CA SER A 99 6.09 -4.84 -16.20
C SER A 99 7.07 -5.04 -17.34
N VAL A 100 7.75 -6.19 -17.37
CA VAL A 100 8.70 -6.57 -18.42
C VAL A 100 8.31 -7.95 -18.96
N PRO A 101 8.39 -8.19 -20.28
CA PRO A 101 8.11 -9.50 -20.83
C PRO A 101 9.24 -10.48 -20.47
N ALA A 102 8.88 -11.73 -20.19
CA ALA A 102 9.86 -12.78 -19.85
C ALA A 102 10.89 -13.01 -20.96
N SER A 103 10.51 -12.84 -22.23
CA SER A 103 11.41 -12.93 -23.38
C SER A 103 12.54 -11.89 -23.34
N ALA A 104 12.26 -10.65 -22.91
CA ALA A 104 13.29 -9.61 -22.81
C ALA A 104 14.35 -9.94 -21.74
N LEU A 105 13.95 -10.62 -20.67
CA LEU A 105 14.88 -11.11 -19.64
C LEU A 105 15.79 -12.23 -20.16
N LEU A 106 15.26 -13.15 -20.97
CA LEU A 106 16.02 -14.27 -21.53
C LEU A 106 17.06 -13.81 -22.55
N HIS A 107 16.73 -12.80 -23.34
CA HIS A 107 17.60 -12.31 -24.42
C HIS A 107 18.53 -11.16 -23.98
N SER A 108 18.61 -10.87 -22.68
CA SER A 108 19.40 -9.75 -22.14
C SER A 108 19.12 -8.42 -22.86
N GLN A 109 17.88 -8.24 -23.31
CA GLN A 109 17.47 -6.98 -23.93
C GLN A 109 17.41 -5.90 -22.84
N PRO A 110 17.82 -4.67 -23.15
CA PRO A 110 17.62 -3.54 -22.24
C PRO A 110 16.13 -3.42 -21.89
N LEU A 111 15.81 -3.65 -20.61
CA LEU A 111 14.41 -3.76 -20.15
C LEU A 111 13.68 -2.42 -20.07
N PHE A 112 14.42 -1.32 -20.08
CA PHE A 112 13.90 0.04 -19.88
C PHE A 112 14.50 1.03 -20.89
N GLU A 113 14.55 0.68 -22.19
CA GLU A 113 15.12 1.56 -23.24
C GLU A 113 14.51 2.97 -23.27
N GLU A 114 13.26 3.14 -22.87
CA GLU A 114 12.56 4.43 -22.94
C GLU A 114 12.74 5.32 -21.70
N ILE A 115 13.16 4.74 -20.57
CA ILE A 115 13.53 5.52 -19.37
C ILE A 115 14.73 4.81 -18.76
N PRO A 116 15.95 5.37 -18.89
CA PRO A 116 17.10 4.88 -18.13
C PRO A 116 16.61 4.68 -16.72
N THR A 117 16.87 3.54 -16.06
CA THR A 117 16.91 3.52 -14.60
C THR A 117 17.68 4.79 -14.25
N PRO A 118 17.07 5.87 -13.70
CA PRO A 118 17.84 7.07 -13.56
C PRO A 118 18.85 6.67 -12.50
N VAL A 119 20.09 6.46 -12.95
CA VAL A 119 21.27 6.74 -12.15
C VAL A 119 20.89 8.04 -11.49
N GLU A 120 20.68 7.99 -10.17
CA GLU A 120 20.17 9.12 -9.41
C GLU A 120 20.85 10.36 -9.96
N PRO A 121 20.10 11.35 -10.49
CA PRO A 121 20.70 12.42 -11.27
C PRO A 121 21.96 12.89 -10.56
N GLU A 122 23.11 12.71 -11.21
CA GLU A 122 24.42 12.90 -10.56
C GLU A 122 24.48 14.32 -9.97
N GLU A 123 23.80 15.24 -10.64
CA GLU A 123 23.73 16.64 -10.33
C GLU A 123 22.61 16.95 -9.32
N SER A 124 23.05 17.39 -8.15
CA SER A 124 22.24 18.07 -7.14
C SER A 124 23.00 19.32 -6.74
N LEU A 125 22.30 20.43 -6.53
CA LEU A 125 22.90 21.63 -5.92
C LEU A 125 23.33 21.39 -4.47
N TYR A 126 22.80 20.34 -3.83
CA TYR A 126 23.19 19.93 -2.49
C TYR A 126 24.37 18.96 -2.54
N PRO A 127 25.37 19.13 -1.66
CA PRO A 127 26.49 18.21 -1.58
C PRO A 127 26.01 16.80 -1.20
N PRO A 128 26.65 15.74 -1.72
CA PRO A 128 26.34 14.38 -1.32
C PRO A 128 26.64 14.21 0.18
N LYS A 129 25.70 13.60 0.91
CA LYS A 129 25.93 13.26 2.31
C LYS A 129 26.83 12.03 2.37
N SER A 130 27.90 12.09 3.15
CA SER A 130 28.73 10.93 3.43
C SER A 130 28.02 10.04 4.46
N PRO A 131 27.61 8.80 4.12
CA PRO A 131 26.92 7.93 5.06
C PRO A 131 27.87 7.50 6.19
N THR A 132 27.41 7.63 7.43
CA THR A 132 28.12 7.13 8.62
C THR A 132 27.31 6.02 9.27
N GLY A 133 27.79 4.78 9.17
CA GLY A 133 27.11 3.59 9.71
C GLY A 133 26.00 3.04 8.79
N PRO A 134 25.13 2.16 9.32
CA PRO A 134 24.13 1.45 8.53
C PRO A 134 23.19 2.38 7.75
N GLN A 135 22.93 2.04 6.49
CA GLN A 135 22.08 2.79 5.58
C GLN A 135 20.83 1.98 5.24
N TRP A 136 19.72 2.25 5.90
CA TRP A 136 18.52 1.44 5.73
C TRP A 136 17.82 1.67 4.39
N GLY A 137 17.40 0.59 3.74
CA GLY A 137 16.65 0.61 2.50
C GLY A 137 15.69 -0.57 2.38
N MET A 138 14.79 -0.46 1.40
CA MET A 138 13.77 -1.47 1.14
C MET A 138 13.71 -1.76 -0.37
N VAL A 139 13.54 -3.02 -0.73
CA VAL A 139 13.24 -3.43 -2.12
C VAL A 139 11.97 -4.25 -2.11
N ILE A 140 11.00 -3.89 -2.95
CA ILE A 140 9.72 -4.60 -3.07
C ILE A 140 9.66 -5.31 -4.43
N ASP A 141 9.61 -6.64 -4.45
CA ASP A 141 9.40 -7.41 -5.67
C ASP A 141 7.93 -7.32 -6.09
N GLY A 142 7.66 -6.53 -7.12
CA GLY A 142 6.31 -6.40 -7.68
C GLY A 142 5.76 -7.75 -8.16
N ASN A 143 6.61 -8.58 -8.76
CA ASN A 143 6.21 -9.87 -9.33
C ASN A 143 5.71 -10.86 -8.27
N ALA A 144 6.24 -10.78 -7.05
CA ALA A 144 5.81 -11.62 -5.93
C ALA A 144 4.60 -11.05 -5.18
N CYS A 145 4.22 -9.79 -5.42
CA CYS A 145 3.14 -9.14 -4.71
C CYS A 145 1.77 -9.55 -5.27
N ILE A 146 1.01 -10.30 -4.47
CA ILE A 146 -0.33 -10.78 -4.82
C ILE A 146 -1.48 -9.90 -4.30
N GLY A 147 -1.18 -8.73 -3.74
CA GLY A 147 -2.22 -7.83 -3.21
C GLY A 147 -2.94 -8.32 -1.96
N CYS A 148 -2.34 -9.21 -1.15
CA CYS A 148 -2.99 -9.83 0.02
C CYS A 148 -3.31 -8.87 1.19
N ASN A 149 -2.82 -7.63 1.17
CA ASN A 149 -2.99 -6.60 2.21
C ASN A 149 -2.48 -6.95 3.62
N ALA A 150 -1.83 -8.11 3.83
CA ALA A 150 -1.24 -8.48 5.13
C ALA A 150 -0.23 -7.44 5.64
N CYS A 151 0.55 -6.84 4.75
CA CYS A 151 1.50 -5.78 5.08
C CYS A 151 0.84 -4.51 5.65
N ILE A 152 -0.40 -4.19 5.25
CA ILE A 152 -1.17 -3.06 5.77
C ILE A 152 -1.57 -3.33 7.22
N THR A 153 -2.21 -4.47 7.47
CA THR A 153 -2.66 -4.89 8.79
C THR A 153 -1.50 -5.04 9.77
N ALA A 154 -0.39 -5.63 9.33
CA ALA A 154 0.81 -5.77 10.15
C ALA A 154 1.43 -4.41 10.49
N CYS A 155 1.51 -3.49 9.54
CA CYS A 155 1.98 -2.13 9.82
C CYS A 155 1.07 -1.41 10.83
N GLN A 156 -0.25 -1.63 10.72
CA GLN A 156 -1.24 -1.08 11.63
C GLN A 156 -1.08 -1.61 13.06
N ALA A 157 -0.98 -2.93 13.22
CA ALA A 157 -0.78 -3.58 14.51
C ALA A 157 0.56 -3.17 15.15
N GLU A 158 1.64 -3.19 14.36
CA GLU A 158 2.98 -2.87 14.86
C GLU A 158 3.15 -1.40 15.25
N ASN A 159 2.57 -0.48 14.47
CA ASN A 159 2.83 0.94 14.61
C ASN A 159 1.64 1.71 15.18
N ASN A 160 0.70 1.07 15.86
CA ASN A 160 -0.45 1.70 16.50
C ASN A 160 -1.23 2.65 15.57
N THR A 161 -1.34 2.33 14.27
CA THR A 161 -2.09 3.22 13.36
C THR A 161 -3.58 3.07 13.65
N PRO A 162 -4.33 4.17 13.84
CA PRO A 162 -5.72 4.05 14.20
C PRO A 162 -6.57 3.54 13.03
N SER A 163 -7.68 2.86 13.35
CA SER A 163 -8.75 2.63 12.39
C SER A 163 -9.55 3.92 12.19
N VAL A 164 -10.04 4.14 10.96
CA VAL A 164 -10.79 5.33 10.58
C VAL A 164 -12.18 4.94 10.12
N GLY A 165 -13.20 5.65 10.60
CA GLY A 165 -14.60 5.38 10.25
C GLY A 165 -14.94 5.65 8.79
N TYR A 166 -16.02 5.03 8.31
CA TYR A 166 -16.48 5.08 6.92
C TYR A 166 -16.57 6.50 6.33
N GLU A 167 -17.14 7.45 7.06
CA GLU A 167 -17.27 8.84 6.58
C GLU A 167 -15.94 9.55 6.36
N GLU A 168 -14.96 9.26 7.20
CA GLU A 168 -13.63 9.87 7.12
C GLU A 168 -12.81 9.23 6.00
N VAL A 169 -13.00 7.93 5.74
CA VAL A 169 -12.44 7.25 4.58
C VAL A 169 -13.03 7.79 3.27
N LEU A 170 -14.33 8.08 3.22
CA LEU A 170 -14.94 8.79 2.07
C LEU A 170 -14.30 10.15 1.80
N ARG A 171 -13.73 10.80 2.82
CA ARG A 171 -13.01 12.08 2.71
C ARG A 171 -11.52 11.90 2.39
N GLY A 172 -11.06 10.67 2.13
CA GLY A 172 -9.66 10.34 1.82
C GLY A 172 -8.71 10.49 3.01
N ARG A 173 -9.18 10.15 4.22
CA ARG A 173 -8.44 10.34 5.49
C ARG A 173 -8.08 9.02 6.16
N GLU A 174 -7.93 7.95 5.39
CA GLU A 174 -7.50 6.64 5.90
C GLU A 174 -6.09 6.70 6.51
N MET A 175 -5.86 6.03 7.63
CA MET A 175 -4.59 6.07 8.36
C MET A 175 -3.71 4.84 8.08
N HIS A 176 -3.46 4.55 6.80
CA HIS A 176 -2.56 3.48 6.36
C HIS A 176 -1.17 4.03 5.96
N TRP A 177 -0.11 3.53 6.61
CA TRP A 177 1.27 3.96 6.37
C TRP A 177 1.94 3.27 5.18
N ILE A 178 1.41 2.11 4.82
CA ILE A 178 1.66 1.39 3.58
C ILE A 178 0.28 1.12 2.97
N ARG A 179 0.11 1.46 1.69
CA ARG A 179 -1.07 1.12 0.91
C ARG A 179 -0.67 0.18 -0.21
N VAL A 180 -1.59 -0.60 -0.75
CA VAL A 180 -1.35 -1.45 -1.92
C VAL A 180 -2.19 -0.88 -3.06
N ASP A 181 -1.52 -0.28 -4.03
CA ASP A 181 -2.17 0.29 -5.20
C ASP A 181 -2.39 -0.82 -6.24
N GLU A 182 -3.58 -0.88 -6.83
CA GLU A 182 -3.93 -1.80 -7.90
C GLU A 182 -3.96 -1.05 -9.24
N TYR A 183 -3.21 -1.52 -10.23
CA TYR A 183 -3.20 -0.95 -11.57
C TYR A 183 -3.65 -1.96 -12.61
N HIS A 184 -4.52 -1.53 -13.52
CA HIS A 184 -5.08 -2.32 -14.61
C HIS A 184 -4.37 -1.94 -15.92
N GLU A 185 -3.77 -2.91 -16.60
CA GLU A 185 -3.28 -2.71 -17.97
C GLU A 185 -4.45 -2.56 -18.95
N ALA A 186 -4.42 -1.50 -19.77
CA ALA A 186 -5.51 -1.16 -20.67
C ALA A 186 -5.69 -2.14 -21.84
N ALA A 187 -4.67 -2.92 -22.19
CA ALA A 187 -4.62 -3.70 -23.43
C ALA A 187 -5.20 -5.13 -23.33
N THR A 188 -5.33 -5.72 -22.15
CA THR A 188 -5.55 -7.19 -22.01
C THR A 188 -6.77 -7.61 -21.21
N GLY A 189 -7.66 -6.70 -20.82
CA GLY A 189 -8.79 -7.06 -19.95
C GLY A 189 -8.31 -7.61 -18.59
N SER A 190 -9.04 -8.57 -18.00
CA SER A 190 -8.82 -9.09 -16.64
C SER A 190 -7.40 -9.61 -16.33
N ALA A 191 -6.60 -9.93 -17.35
CA ALA A 191 -5.28 -10.56 -17.22
C ALA A 191 -4.14 -9.59 -16.81
N GLY A 192 -4.39 -8.29 -16.71
CA GLY A 192 -3.34 -7.26 -16.55
C GLY A 192 -3.32 -6.52 -15.19
N ARG A 193 -3.81 -7.13 -14.10
CA ARG A 193 -3.81 -6.47 -12.78
C ARG A 193 -2.43 -6.59 -12.12
N ARG A 194 -1.90 -5.46 -11.65
CA ARG A 194 -0.61 -5.40 -10.94
C ARG A 194 -0.81 -4.71 -9.61
N PHE A 195 -0.27 -5.33 -8.56
CA PHE A 195 -0.27 -4.76 -7.22
C PHE A 195 1.08 -4.11 -6.94
N GLN A 196 1.04 -2.96 -6.26
CA GLN A 196 2.25 -2.28 -5.84
C GLN A 196 2.07 -1.68 -4.44
N PRO A 197 2.74 -2.25 -3.42
CA PRO A 197 2.78 -1.65 -2.10
C PRO A 197 3.57 -0.34 -2.11
N ILE A 198 2.96 0.75 -1.63
CA ILE A 198 3.53 2.09 -1.56
C ILE A 198 3.65 2.52 -0.09
N PRO A 199 4.81 2.32 0.56
CA PRO A 199 5.14 2.93 1.85
C PRO A 199 5.78 4.31 1.66
N CYS A 200 6.24 4.94 2.75
CA CYS A 200 7.22 6.02 2.64
C CYS A 200 8.52 5.50 2.00
N MET A 201 9.02 6.21 0.99
CA MET A 201 10.25 5.83 0.30
C MET A 201 11.52 6.23 1.03
N HIS A 202 11.43 6.97 2.15
CA HIS A 202 12.58 7.52 2.88
C HIS A 202 13.62 8.18 1.95
N CYS A 203 13.13 9.04 1.06
CA CYS A 203 13.90 9.80 0.06
C CYS A 203 15.09 10.53 0.68
N GLU A 204 16.30 10.44 0.11
CA GLU A 204 17.47 11.17 0.62
C GLU A 204 17.35 12.68 0.41
N ASN A 205 16.88 13.06 -0.79
CA ASN A 205 16.47 14.42 -1.11
C ASN A 205 14.98 14.55 -0.78
N ALA A 206 14.62 14.50 0.51
CA ALA A 206 13.23 14.51 0.95
C ALA A 206 12.57 15.90 0.79
N PRO A 207 11.66 16.10 -0.19
CA PRO A 207 10.96 17.38 -0.33
C PRO A 207 10.06 17.67 0.87
N CYS A 208 9.58 16.63 1.54
CA CYS A 208 8.72 16.73 2.71
C CYS A 208 9.44 17.26 3.98
N GLU A 209 10.77 17.26 4.03
CA GLU A 209 11.53 17.80 5.18
C GLU A 209 11.68 19.30 5.12
N LEU A 210 12.12 19.83 3.98
CA LEU A 210 12.42 21.25 3.76
C LEU A 210 11.20 22.16 4.03
N VAL A 211 10.00 21.63 3.88
CA VAL A 211 8.74 22.35 4.03
C VAL A 211 8.16 22.32 5.45
N CYS A 212 8.82 21.66 6.40
CA CYS A 212 8.35 21.60 7.78
C CYS A 212 8.88 22.80 8.58
N PRO A 213 8.04 23.79 8.95
CA PRO A 213 8.52 25.03 9.58
C PRO A 213 9.08 24.81 10.99
N VAL A 214 8.78 23.68 11.63
CA VAL A 214 9.17 23.35 12.99
C VAL A 214 10.18 22.20 13.06
N ALA A 215 10.71 21.75 11.92
CA ALA A 215 11.64 20.62 11.81
C ALA A 215 11.14 19.34 12.50
N ALA A 216 9.84 19.04 12.39
CA ALA A 216 9.25 17.80 12.89
C ALA A 216 9.57 16.57 12.02
N THR A 217 10.21 16.77 10.88
CA THR A 217 10.70 15.71 10.02
C THR A 217 12.12 16.00 9.58
N VAL A 218 13.01 15.05 9.83
CA VAL A 218 14.46 15.19 9.63
C VAL A 218 15.09 13.85 9.26
N HIS A 219 16.20 13.89 8.54
CA HIS A 219 17.00 12.69 8.32
C HIS A 219 17.79 12.28 9.56
N SER A 220 17.83 10.98 9.83
CA SER A 220 18.85 10.38 10.69
C SER A 220 20.16 10.15 9.93
N HIS A 221 21.24 9.92 10.68
CA HIS A 221 22.54 9.50 10.14
C HIS A 221 22.47 8.18 9.34
N SER A 222 21.51 7.32 9.69
CA SER A 222 21.26 6.03 9.04
C SER A 222 20.37 6.12 7.79
N GLY A 223 20.12 7.35 7.31
CA GLY A 223 19.35 7.63 6.10
C GLY A 223 17.83 7.45 6.24
N LEU A 224 17.30 7.31 7.46
CA LEU A 224 15.86 7.33 7.64
C LEU A 224 15.36 8.76 7.70
N ASN A 225 14.35 9.07 6.89
CA ASN A 225 13.44 10.16 7.17
C ASN A 225 12.67 9.87 8.48
N GLN A 226 12.94 10.59 9.57
CA GLN A 226 12.29 10.44 10.85
C GLN A 226 11.14 11.43 10.99
N MET A 227 9.96 10.95 11.39
CA MET A 227 8.83 11.81 11.75
C MET A 227 8.74 11.88 13.27
N VAL A 228 8.96 13.07 13.82
CA VAL A 228 8.95 13.34 15.26
C VAL A 228 7.56 13.86 15.62
N TYR A 229 6.70 12.95 16.09
CA TYR A 229 5.26 13.19 16.28
C TYR A 229 4.95 14.38 17.19
N ASN A 230 5.63 14.47 18.34
CA ASN A 230 5.42 15.53 19.34
C ASN A 230 5.87 16.93 18.89
N ARG A 231 6.70 17.04 17.85
CA ARG A 231 7.13 18.32 17.28
C ARG A 231 6.19 18.85 16.20
N CYS A 232 5.31 17.98 15.67
CA CYS A 232 4.40 18.34 14.60
C CYS A 232 3.32 19.31 15.08
N VAL A 233 3.22 20.48 14.42
CA VAL A 233 2.16 21.48 14.69
C VAL A 233 1.01 21.42 13.67
N GLY A 234 0.96 20.39 12.84
CA GLY A 234 -0.18 20.11 11.98
C GLY A 234 -0.38 21.01 10.75
N THR A 235 0.68 21.64 10.23
CA THR A 235 0.57 22.47 9.01
C THR A 235 0.21 21.68 7.75
N ARG A 236 0.44 20.36 7.75
CA ARG A 236 0.17 19.40 6.65
C ARG A 236 0.97 19.62 5.36
N PHE A 237 1.81 20.64 5.28
CA PHE A 237 2.54 20.97 4.04
C PHE A 237 3.53 19.87 3.60
N CYS A 238 4.05 19.08 4.55
CA CYS A 238 4.88 17.90 4.27
C CYS A 238 4.15 16.80 3.48
N SER A 239 2.81 16.71 3.57
CA SER A 239 2.03 15.80 2.72
C SER A 239 1.90 16.34 1.29
N ASN A 240 1.63 17.64 1.15
CA ASN A 240 1.51 18.29 -0.15
C ASN A 240 2.79 18.13 -0.98
N ASN A 241 3.96 18.35 -0.36
CA ASN A 241 5.25 18.26 -1.03
C ASN A 241 5.76 16.81 -1.20
N CYS A 242 5.12 15.82 -0.57
CA CYS A 242 5.47 14.42 -0.79
C CYS A 242 4.87 13.95 -2.12
N PRO A 243 5.68 13.53 -3.12
CA PRO A 243 5.16 13.16 -4.43
C PRO A 243 4.31 11.88 -4.37
N TYR A 244 4.60 10.98 -3.42
CA TYR A 244 3.88 9.71 -3.26
C TYR A 244 2.60 9.81 -2.42
N LYS A 245 2.35 10.97 -1.78
CA LYS A 245 1.24 11.19 -0.84
C LYS A 245 1.10 10.05 0.16
N VAL A 246 2.18 9.78 0.90
CA VAL A 246 2.29 8.68 1.92
C VAL A 246 2.39 9.20 3.35
N ARG A 247 2.23 10.52 3.53
CA ARG A 247 2.09 11.16 4.84
C ARG A 247 0.60 11.15 5.19
N ARG A 248 0.24 10.63 6.37
CA ARG A 248 -1.15 10.51 6.85
C ARG A 248 -1.38 11.41 8.05
N PHE A 249 -2.48 12.13 8.06
CA PHE A 249 -2.73 13.16 9.05
C PHE A 249 -3.86 12.76 9.99
N ASN A 250 -3.63 12.87 11.30
CA ASN A 250 -4.68 12.69 12.29
C ASN A 250 -5.60 13.92 12.29
N PHE A 251 -6.67 13.90 11.50
CA PHE A 251 -7.66 14.97 11.48
C PHE A 251 -8.43 15.05 12.80
N HIS A 252 -8.78 13.90 13.34
CA HIS A 252 -9.47 13.75 14.61
C HIS A 252 -8.58 13.01 15.60
N HIS A 253 -9.03 12.94 16.85
CA HIS A 253 -8.38 12.11 17.84
C HIS A 253 -8.90 10.67 17.70
N TYR A 254 -8.39 9.96 16.69
CA TYR A 254 -8.89 8.62 16.33
C TYR A 254 -8.68 7.56 17.42
N THR A 255 -7.99 7.89 18.50
CA THR A 255 -7.76 7.02 19.66
C THR A 255 -8.71 7.32 20.83
N ASP A 256 -9.66 8.24 20.69
CA ASP A 256 -10.65 8.56 21.76
C ASP A 256 -11.49 7.35 22.18
N SER A 257 -11.80 6.46 21.23
CA SER A 257 -12.58 5.25 21.47
C SER A 257 -11.77 4.07 22.03
N VAL A 258 -10.45 4.24 22.21
CA VAL A 258 -9.59 3.17 22.74
C VAL A 258 -9.84 3.02 24.23
N THR A 259 -10.54 1.95 24.59
CA THR A 259 -10.75 1.56 26.00
C THR A 259 -9.45 1.06 26.63
N PRO A 260 -9.34 1.01 27.98
CA PRO A 260 -8.18 0.41 28.65
C PRO A 260 -7.85 -1.01 28.19
N LEU A 261 -8.87 -1.79 27.79
CA LEU A 261 -8.70 -3.12 27.22
C LEU A 261 -8.05 -3.06 25.83
N LEU A 262 -8.53 -2.17 24.96
CA LEU A 262 -7.95 -2.00 23.62
C LEU A 262 -6.55 -1.38 23.65
N ALA A 263 -6.22 -0.60 24.69
CA ALA A 263 -4.88 -0.08 24.89
C ALA A 263 -3.83 -1.20 25.06
N MET A 264 -4.23 -2.39 25.53
CA MET A 264 -3.33 -3.55 25.63
C MET A 264 -2.87 -4.10 24.27
N LEU A 265 -3.57 -3.76 23.18
CA LEU A 265 -3.16 -4.13 21.82
C LEU A 265 -2.08 -3.20 21.27
N GLN A 266 -1.85 -2.05 21.90
CA GLN A 266 -0.91 -1.05 21.39
C GLN A 266 0.52 -1.45 21.73
N ASN A 267 1.40 -1.36 20.74
CA ASN A 267 2.83 -1.56 20.90
C ASN A 267 3.40 -0.48 21.85
N PRO A 268 4.01 -0.86 23.00
CA PRO A 268 4.53 0.09 23.97
C PRO A 268 5.76 0.86 23.47
N ASP A 269 6.47 0.32 22.46
CA ASP A 269 7.66 0.96 21.89
C ASP A 269 7.32 2.03 20.83
N VAL A 270 6.03 2.19 20.48
CA VAL A 270 5.58 3.16 19.46
C VAL A 270 4.61 4.17 20.08
N THR A 271 4.92 5.45 19.91
CA THR A 271 4.04 6.55 20.35
C THR A 271 2.64 6.38 19.79
N VAL A 272 1.62 6.48 20.63
CA VAL A 272 0.22 6.64 20.22
C VAL A 272 -0.01 8.12 19.92
N ARG A 273 -0.50 8.45 18.72
CA ARG A 273 -0.53 9.83 18.24
C ARG A 273 -1.84 10.52 18.59
N ALA A 274 -1.74 11.79 18.96
CA ALA A 274 -2.89 12.67 19.13
C ALA A 274 -3.35 13.25 17.79
N ARG A 275 -4.50 13.95 17.83
CA ARG A 275 -5.00 14.77 16.72
C ARG A 275 -3.97 15.83 16.31
N GLY A 276 -4.02 16.25 15.05
CA GLY A 276 -3.19 17.33 14.54
C GLY A 276 -1.75 16.92 14.17
N VAL A 277 -1.43 15.64 14.21
CA VAL A 277 -0.08 15.13 13.97
C VAL A 277 -0.01 14.34 12.66
N MET A 278 1.06 14.56 11.91
CA MET A 278 1.38 13.79 10.70
C MET A 278 2.11 12.49 11.06
N GLU A 279 1.81 11.45 10.30
CA GLU A 279 2.39 10.13 10.39
C GLU A 279 2.88 9.66 9.02
N LYS A 280 3.71 8.63 9.02
CA LYS A 280 4.17 7.93 7.82
C LYS A 280 4.88 6.64 8.22
N CYS A 281 5.07 5.73 7.26
CA CYS A 281 5.99 4.61 7.45
C CYS A 281 7.36 5.11 7.95
N SER A 282 7.87 4.47 9.00
CA SER A 282 9.13 4.78 9.67
C SER A 282 10.20 3.71 9.44
N TYR A 283 9.95 2.76 8.54
CA TYR A 283 10.65 1.47 8.46
C TYR A 283 10.69 0.71 9.79
N CYS A 284 9.61 0.79 10.58
CA CYS A 284 9.52 0.17 11.90
C CYS A 284 10.73 0.56 12.78
N VAL A 285 10.97 1.87 12.91
CA VAL A 285 12.15 2.43 13.62
C VAL A 285 12.34 1.88 15.03
N GLN A 286 11.26 1.48 15.70
CA GLN A 286 11.28 0.79 16.99
C GLN A 286 12.04 -0.54 16.93
N ARG A 287 11.85 -1.34 15.87
CA ARG A 287 12.56 -2.61 15.66
C ARG A 287 14.03 -2.38 15.31
N ILE A 288 14.30 -1.38 14.46
CA ILE A 288 15.67 -0.94 14.14
C ILE A 288 16.40 -0.52 15.43
N ASN A 289 15.76 0.29 16.27
CA ASN A 289 16.34 0.79 17.50
C ASN A 289 16.58 -0.33 18.51
N ARG A 290 15.62 -1.25 18.68
CA ARG A 290 15.75 -2.41 19.56
C ARG A 290 16.98 -3.25 19.19
N ALA A 291 17.04 -3.74 17.95
CA ALA A 291 18.15 -4.56 17.49
C ALA A 291 19.50 -3.82 17.57
N ARG A 292 19.52 -2.51 17.27
CA ARG A 292 20.73 -1.69 17.42
C ARG A 292 21.18 -1.55 18.87
N ILE A 293 20.25 -1.39 19.82
CA ILE A 293 20.54 -1.30 21.25
C ILE A 293 21.07 -2.65 21.76
N ASP A 294 20.45 -3.75 21.35
CA ASP A 294 20.84 -5.10 21.75
C ASP A 294 22.25 -5.42 21.22
N ALA A 295 22.52 -5.18 19.93
CA ALA A 295 23.84 -5.35 19.34
C ALA A 295 24.91 -4.49 20.03
N LYS A 296 24.59 -3.24 20.39
CA LYS A 296 25.50 -2.36 21.14
C LYS A 296 25.76 -2.87 22.55
N THR A 297 24.74 -3.39 23.23
CA THR A 297 24.87 -3.99 24.58
C THR A 297 25.78 -5.21 24.54
N GLU A 298 25.68 -6.00 23.48
CA GLU A 298 26.55 -7.16 23.22
C GLU A 298 27.92 -6.80 22.61
N SER A 299 28.22 -5.51 22.43
CA SER A 299 29.46 -5.01 21.83
C SER A 299 29.78 -5.62 20.46
N ARG A 300 28.75 -5.82 19.64
CA ARG A 300 28.87 -6.36 18.27
C ARG A 300 28.17 -5.48 17.26
N ASP A 301 28.51 -5.71 16.00
CA ASP A 301 27.78 -5.14 14.89
C ASP A 301 26.43 -5.84 14.68
N LEU A 302 25.52 -5.09 14.06
CA LEU A 302 24.22 -5.59 13.63
C LEU A 302 24.39 -6.59 12.50
N ARG A 303 23.73 -7.75 12.60
CA ARG A 303 23.80 -8.81 11.58
C ARG A 303 22.74 -8.60 10.50
N GLU A 304 22.97 -9.17 9.32
CA GLU A 304 21.94 -9.21 8.26
C GLU A 304 20.74 -10.03 8.75
N GLY A 305 19.52 -9.56 8.50
CA GLY A 305 18.29 -10.22 8.93
C GLY A 305 17.93 -10.04 10.42
N GLU A 306 18.76 -9.37 11.22
CA GLU A 306 18.45 -9.09 12.63
C GLU A 306 17.35 -8.04 12.80
N VAL A 307 17.13 -7.20 11.78
CA VAL A 307 16.00 -6.27 11.72
C VAL A 307 15.05 -6.71 10.63
N GLU A 308 13.87 -7.13 11.03
CA GLU A 308 12.76 -7.46 10.14
C GLU A 308 11.60 -6.49 10.37
N THR A 309 11.17 -5.81 9.32
CA THR A 309 10.02 -4.88 9.42
C THR A 309 8.71 -5.66 9.47
N ALA A 310 7.67 -5.12 10.12
CA ALA A 310 6.39 -5.81 10.24
C ALA A 310 5.74 -6.12 8.87
N CYS A 311 5.91 -5.24 7.88
CA CYS A 311 5.42 -5.49 6.52
C CYS A 311 6.22 -6.58 5.78
N GLN A 312 7.51 -6.74 6.08
CA GLN A 312 8.33 -7.84 5.56
C GLN A 312 7.93 -9.17 6.20
N GLU A 313 7.90 -9.23 7.53
CA GLU A 313 7.58 -10.43 8.30
C GLU A 313 6.20 -11.00 7.95
N ALA A 314 5.20 -10.12 7.80
CA ALA A 314 3.84 -10.53 7.48
C ALA A 314 3.60 -10.87 6.00
N CYS A 315 4.57 -10.65 5.12
CA CYS A 315 4.38 -10.88 3.69
C CYS A 315 4.52 -12.38 3.35
N PRO A 316 3.43 -13.08 2.99
CA PRO A 316 3.49 -14.54 2.77
C PRO A 316 4.33 -14.92 1.55
N THR A 317 4.43 -14.04 0.56
CA THR A 317 5.23 -14.24 -0.65
C THR A 317 6.63 -13.67 -0.53
N GLN A 318 7.01 -13.13 0.64
CA GLN A 318 8.30 -12.50 0.91
C GLN A 318 8.67 -11.42 -0.12
N ALA A 319 7.67 -10.67 -0.61
CA ALA A 319 7.88 -9.63 -1.62
C ALA A 319 8.63 -8.40 -1.10
N ILE A 320 8.63 -8.14 0.21
CA ILE A 320 9.25 -6.95 0.80
C ILE A 320 10.57 -7.36 1.46
N HIS A 321 11.68 -6.79 1.01
CA HIS A 321 13.01 -7.01 1.58
C HIS A 321 13.50 -5.71 2.21
N PHE A 322 13.97 -5.77 3.46
CA PHE A 322 14.53 -4.64 4.17
C PHE A 322 15.93 -4.98 4.67
N GLY A 323 16.85 -4.01 4.63
CA GLY A 323 18.22 -4.25 5.04
C GLY A 323 19.13 -3.04 4.90
N ASP A 324 20.42 -3.28 5.16
CA ASP A 324 21.47 -2.26 5.10
C ASP A 324 22.07 -2.15 3.69
N LEU A 325 21.84 -1.03 3.02
CA LEU A 325 22.38 -0.68 1.71
C LEU A 325 23.89 -0.46 1.71
N ALA A 326 24.50 -0.16 2.86
CA ALA A 326 25.96 0.00 2.96
C ALA A 326 26.68 -1.36 2.85
N LYS A 327 25.99 -2.47 3.14
CA LYS A 327 26.54 -3.82 3.02
C LYS A 327 26.31 -4.36 1.61
N ALA A 328 27.39 -4.64 0.89
CA ALA A 328 27.33 -5.10 -0.50
C ALA A 328 26.67 -6.48 -0.68
N ASN A 329 26.61 -7.28 0.38
CA ASN A 329 26.02 -8.63 0.42
C ASN A 329 24.65 -8.70 1.11
N SER A 330 24.05 -7.55 1.48
CA SER A 330 22.69 -7.56 2.02
C SER A 330 21.67 -7.93 0.94
N SER A 331 20.53 -8.48 1.38
CA SER A 331 19.43 -8.88 0.49
C SER A 331 19.00 -7.73 -0.43
N VAL A 332 18.85 -6.53 0.13
CA VAL A 332 18.48 -5.32 -0.60
C VAL A 332 19.54 -4.88 -1.61
N SER A 333 20.83 -4.93 -1.25
CA SER A 333 21.94 -4.57 -2.16
C SER A 333 22.04 -5.53 -3.34
N ILE A 334 21.78 -6.82 -3.12
CA ILE A 334 21.75 -7.84 -4.18
C ILE A 334 20.56 -7.59 -5.11
N LEU A 335 19.36 -7.40 -4.57
CA LEU A 335 18.15 -7.19 -5.38
C LEU A 335 18.21 -5.90 -6.20
N ARG A 336 18.86 -4.83 -5.70
CA ARG A 336 19.08 -3.59 -6.45
C ARG A 336 19.97 -3.75 -7.69
N ARG A 337 20.76 -4.83 -7.78
CA ARG A 337 21.54 -5.17 -8.98
C ARG A 337 20.73 -5.93 -10.02
N SER A 338 19.51 -6.35 -9.70
CA SER A 338 18.62 -7.02 -10.66
C SER A 338 18.37 -6.11 -11.85
N PRO A 339 18.35 -6.64 -13.10
CA PRO A 339 17.99 -5.83 -14.25
C PRO A 339 16.55 -5.31 -14.17
N ARG A 340 15.68 -5.95 -13.37
CA ARG A 340 14.29 -5.54 -13.12
C ARG A 340 14.17 -4.35 -12.16
N HIS A 341 15.27 -3.91 -11.54
CA HIS A 341 15.25 -2.89 -10.50
C HIS A 341 14.90 -1.50 -11.07
N TYR A 342 14.02 -0.77 -10.36
CA TYR A 342 13.73 0.62 -10.66
C TYR A 342 13.29 1.40 -9.41
N GLY A 343 13.45 2.73 -9.44
CA GLY A 343 12.91 3.64 -8.44
C GLY A 343 11.68 4.39 -8.97
N LEU A 344 10.72 4.70 -8.09
CA LEU A 344 9.53 5.47 -8.44
C LEU A 344 9.80 6.97 -8.49
N LEU A 345 9.32 7.64 -9.54
CA LEU A 345 9.39 9.11 -9.73
C LEU A 345 10.82 9.65 -9.58
N THR A 346 11.78 8.91 -10.14
CA THR A 346 13.22 9.19 -10.04
C THR A 346 13.62 10.44 -10.84
N GLU A 347 12.81 10.84 -11.82
CA GLU A 347 12.89 12.11 -12.53
C GLU A 347 12.82 13.34 -11.61
N LEU A 348 12.23 13.21 -10.41
CA LEU A 348 12.16 14.29 -9.41
C LEU A 348 13.43 14.39 -8.54
N ASN A 349 14.43 13.53 -8.77
CA ASN A 349 15.67 13.46 -7.99
C ASN A 349 15.46 13.38 -6.47
N THR A 350 14.40 12.70 -6.02
CA THR A 350 14.13 12.49 -4.58
C THR A 350 15.05 11.44 -3.97
N ARG A 351 15.70 10.60 -4.79
CA ARG A 351 16.63 9.54 -4.36
C ARG A 351 15.97 8.57 -3.37
N PRO A 352 14.95 7.80 -3.80
CA PRO A 352 14.15 6.97 -2.91
C PRO A 352 14.94 5.74 -2.40
N ARG A 353 14.82 5.46 -1.10
CA ARG A 353 15.42 4.29 -0.46
C ARG A 353 14.56 3.03 -0.56
N THR A 354 13.25 3.18 -0.73
CA THR A 354 12.39 2.09 -1.21
C THR A 354 12.45 2.06 -2.73
N THR A 355 12.85 0.92 -3.28
CA THR A 355 12.86 0.65 -4.71
C THR A 355 12.08 -0.62 -5.02
N TYR A 356 11.88 -0.90 -6.31
CA TYR A 356 11.00 -1.97 -6.76
C TYR A 356 11.71 -2.89 -7.76
N LEU A 357 11.25 -4.13 -7.84
CA LEU A 357 11.49 -4.99 -9.00
C LEU A 357 10.23 -5.02 -9.87
N ALA A 358 10.42 -4.91 -11.19
CA ALA A 358 9.34 -4.97 -12.14
C ALA A 358 8.64 -6.33 -12.14
N HIS A 359 7.33 -6.29 -12.42
CA HIS A 359 6.52 -7.48 -12.71
C HIS A 359 7.06 -8.18 -13.95
N VAL A 360 7.00 -9.52 -13.98
CA VAL A 360 7.41 -10.29 -15.15
C VAL A 360 6.17 -10.88 -15.80
N ARG A 361 5.90 -10.47 -17.04
CA ARG A 361 4.78 -10.98 -17.81
C ARG A 361 5.24 -12.12 -18.71
N ASN A 362 4.61 -13.28 -18.58
CA ASN A 362 4.82 -14.39 -19.49
C ASN A 362 3.72 -14.40 -20.55
N ASP A 363 3.99 -13.76 -21.67
CA ASP A 363 3.08 -13.76 -22.82
C ASP A 363 3.24 -15.10 -23.55
N SER A 364 2.32 -16.06 -23.33
CA SER A 364 2.33 -17.30 -24.10
C SER A 364 2.02 -16.99 -25.56
N THR A 365 2.93 -17.34 -26.46
CA THR A 365 2.79 -17.13 -27.91
C THR A 365 1.68 -17.97 -28.55
N GLU A 366 1.13 -18.96 -27.82
CA GLU A 366 0.13 -19.92 -28.34
C GLU A 366 -1.33 -19.50 -28.14
N ASN A 367 -1.65 -18.60 -27.20
CA ASN A 367 -3.04 -18.21 -26.90
C ASN A 367 -3.48 -16.90 -27.59
N GLY A 368 -2.72 -16.43 -28.58
CA GLY A 368 -2.96 -15.19 -29.33
C GLY A 368 -3.51 -15.41 -30.73
N ALA A 369 -4.52 -16.28 -30.90
CA ALA A 369 -5.26 -16.46 -32.14
C ALA A 369 -6.77 -16.31 -31.91
#